data_AF-A0AAJ0B8I3-F1
#
_entry.id   AF-A0AAJ0B8I3-F1
#
_cell.length_a   1.000
_cell.length_b   1.000
_cell.length_c   1.000
_cell.angle_alpha   90.00
_cell.angle_beta   90.00
_cell.angle_gamma   90.00
#
_symmetry.space_group_name_H-M   'P 1'
#
loop_
_entity.id
_entity.type
_entity.pdbx_description
1 polymer ?
#
loop_
_entity_poly.entity_id
_entity_poly.type
_entity_poly.pdbx_seq_one_letter_code
_entity_poly.pdbx_strand_id
1 'polypeptide(L)'
;MHFTSSAVLVGGLAILPGALATRQHSPLPLAKLAARTDTSGVPRPNLGSVPYGTNVDRCSVPGKAAITFDDGPDIYTAELLDILAKNGVKATFFVTGDNGHSNRAISDPSGPYPGLFKRMHAEGHQIACHSWTHPYFTNISASQRAQEFLKLESVFVDILGFFPTYFRPPYTSFEGIEGDIAHFGYHNINFDLDTQDWKDDLAASRQIVTSTLAAKGPSGKSFLAILHEIHELSVTQLLQFVIDEARKYKYDLVTVGECLGDHPNNWYRDPATGGPWGGPPPPEKEKPKPASSSALSSAEVTTASSSEVKSTTSASESTPKGGSTTTPGVATTTGSAAVVKTSSKVESSTAGAATTTPAAKPNAGARVQGLSWVGGMLLALGAVVWH
;
A
#
# COMPACT_ATOMS: atom_id res chain seq x y z
N MET A 1 65.91 -53.35 5.56
CA MET A 1 65.36 -53.45 4.18
C MET A 1 64.97 -52.05 3.74
N HIS A 2 65.22 -51.70 2.47
CA HIS A 2 65.00 -50.36 1.91
C HIS A 2 63.54 -50.12 1.45
N PHE A 3 63.29 -48.86 1.04
CA PHE A 3 62.42 -48.35 -0.05
C PHE A 3 61.64 -47.11 0.44
N THR A 4 62.30 -45.95 0.50
CA THR A 4 62.28 -44.88 -0.55
C THR A 4 60.90 -44.25 -0.78
N SER A 5 60.75 -43.01 -0.31
CA SER A 5 59.62 -42.15 -0.65
C SER A 5 59.75 -41.65 -2.10
N SER A 6 58.66 -41.68 -2.87
CA SER A 6 58.58 -41.07 -4.20
C SER A 6 57.65 -39.87 -4.16
N ALA A 7 58.18 -38.67 -4.43
CA ALA A 7 57.38 -37.47 -4.57
C ALA A 7 56.75 -37.40 -5.96
N VAL A 8 55.44 -37.17 -6.03
CA VAL A 8 54.74 -36.85 -7.28
C VAL A 8 54.56 -35.34 -7.35
N LEU A 9 55.19 -34.72 -8.35
CA LEU A 9 55.03 -33.30 -8.66
C LEU A 9 53.76 -33.12 -9.51
N VAL A 10 52.76 -32.40 -9.02
CA VAL A 10 51.61 -31.94 -9.83
C VAL A 10 51.67 -30.43 -9.92
N GLY A 11 51.71 -29.91 -11.15
CA GLY A 11 51.93 -28.49 -11.41
C GLY A 11 50.77 -27.61 -10.94
N GLY A 12 51.09 -26.57 -10.18
CA GLY A 12 50.14 -25.52 -9.81
C GLY A 12 49.81 -24.64 -11.01
N LEU A 13 48.61 -24.79 -11.57
CA LEU A 13 48.05 -23.82 -12.51
C LEU A 13 47.64 -22.56 -11.72
N ALA A 14 48.36 -21.46 -11.92
CA ALA A 14 48.08 -20.20 -11.25
C ALA A 14 46.79 -19.58 -11.80
N ILE A 15 45.67 -19.79 -11.11
CA ILE A 15 44.41 -19.10 -11.40
C ILE A 15 44.51 -17.69 -10.84
N LEU A 16 44.67 -16.71 -11.72
CA LEU A 16 44.49 -15.29 -11.40
C LEU A 16 43.04 -15.06 -10.94
N PRO A 17 42.80 -14.51 -9.73
CA PRO A 17 41.45 -14.13 -9.33
C PRO A 17 40.99 -12.93 -10.18
N GLY A 18 40.07 -13.19 -11.11
CA GLY A 18 39.41 -12.14 -11.88
C GLY A 18 38.67 -11.19 -10.94
N ALA A 19 38.99 -9.90 -10.99
CA ALA A 19 38.35 -8.89 -10.17
C ALA A 19 36.90 -8.68 -10.60
N LEU A 20 35.98 -9.44 -9.99
CA LEU A 20 34.55 -9.15 -10.06
C LEU A 20 34.30 -7.84 -9.30
N ALA A 21 34.18 -6.73 -10.04
CA ALA A 21 33.93 -5.42 -9.48
C ALA A 21 32.49 -5.30 -8.95
N THR A 22 32.21 -5.95 -7.81
CA THR A 22 30.98 -5.71 -7.06
C THR A 22 31.00 -4.27 -6.56
N ARG A 23 30.19 -3.41 -7.19
CA ARG A 23 30.02 -1.99 -6.82
C ARG A 23 29.24 -1.89 -5.52
N GLN A 24 29.86 -2.32 -4.41
CA GLN A 24 29.30 -2.14 -3.06
C GLN A 24 29.18 -0.64 -2.79
N HIS A 25 27.95 -0.13 -2.79
CA HIS A 25 27.68 1.24 -2.40
C HIS A 25 27.72 1.28 -0.87
N SER A 26 28.91 1.52 -0.32
CA SER A 26 29.03 1.89 1.09
C SER A 26 28.19 3.15 1.34
N PRO A 27 27.40 3.21 2.43
CA PRO A 27 26.66 4.42 2.78
C PRO A 27 27.63 5.59 2.93
N LEU A 28 27.31 6.73 2.31
CA LEU A 28 28.20 7.89 2.29
C LEU A 28 28.41 8.45 3.70
N PRO A 29 29.64 8.83 4.08
CA PRO A 29 29.90 9.44 5.38
C PRO A 29 29.18 10.79 5.51
N LEU A 30 28.55 10.96 6.66
CA LEU A 30 27.56 12.00 7.01
C LEU A 30 27.98 13.46 6.85
N ALA A 31 29.27 13.75 6.70
CA ALA A 31 29.78 15.10 6.46
C ALA A 31 29.41 15.68 5.07
N LYS A 32 28.69 14.93 4.22
CA LYS A 32 28.24 15.35 2.87
C LYS A 32 26.78 15.81 2.75
N LEU A 33 25.99 15.85 3.84
CA LEU A 33 24.58 16.26 3.80
C LEU A 33 24.30 17.69 3.27
N ALA A 34 25.34 18.51 3.07
CA ALA A 34 25.26 19.88 2.56
C ALA A 34 25.00 19.98 1.03
N ALA A 35 24.97 18.85 0.31
CA ALA A 35 24.52 18.79 -1.08
C ALA A 35 23.76 17.47 -1.31
N ARG A 36 22.50 17.42 -0.88
CA ARG A 36 21.56 16.36 -1.28
C ARG A 36 21.42 16.34 -2.80
N THR A 37 21.09 15.18 -3.37
CA THR A 37 20.99 15.05 -4.82
C THR A 37 19.82 15.89 -5.37
N ASP A 38 20.13 16.92 -6.16
CA ASP A 38 19.13 17.78 -6.81
C ASP A 38 18.53 17.09 -8.04
N THR A 39 17.22 16.84 -7.99
CA THR A 39 16.46 16.18 -9.06
C THR A 39 15.72 17.15 -9.98
N SER A 40 15.90 18.48 -9.82
CA SER A 40 15.19 19.50 -10.59
C SER A 40 15.55 19.53 -12.07
N GLY A 41 16.80 19.20 -12.41
CA GLY A 41 17.28 19.07 -13.78
C GLY A 41 17.13 17.68 -14.41
N VAL A 42 16.60 16.70 -13.68
CA VAL A 42 16.49 15.30 -14.15
C VAL A 42 15.38 15.18 -15.19
N PRO A 43 15.63 14.58 -16.39
CA PRO A 43 14.59 14.38 -17.39
C PRO A 43 13.41 13.57 -16.86
N ARG A 44 12.18 13.90 -17.29
CA ARG A 44 10.96 13.24 -16.82
C ARG A 44 10.14 12.68 -18.00
N PRO A 45 10.66 11.69 -18.74
CA PRO A 45 9.90 11.03 -19.80
C PRO A 45 8.68 10.30 -19.22
N ASN A 46 7.57 10.35 -19.96
CA ASN A 46 6.40 9.53 -19.67
C ASN A 46 6.62 8.12 -20.25
N LEU A 47 6.57 7.11 -19.40
CA LEU A 47 6.87 5.71 -19.74
C LEU A 47 5.70 4.81 -19.33
N GLY A 48 5.62 3.62 -19.93
CA GLY A 48 4.50 2.71 -19.71
C GLY A 48 3.17 3.23 -20.29
N SER A 49 2.07 2.61 -19.86
CA SER A 49 0.71 2.95 -20.30
C SER A 49 -0.15 3.63 -19.23
N VAL A 50 0.38 3.81 -18.01
CA VAL A 50 -0.34 4.49 -16.92
C VAL A 50 -0.23 6.00 -17.15
N PRO A 51 -1.35 6.75 -17.10
CA PRO A 51 -1.32 8.19 -17.37
C PRO A 51 -0.58 8.95 -16.27
N TYR A 52 -0.02 10.10 -16.65
CA TYR A 52 0.66 11.04 -15.74
C TYR A 52 -0.27 12.21 -15.43
N GLY A 53 -0.24 12.71 -14.19
CA GLY A 53 -1.11 13.80 -13.69
C GLY A 53 -2.63 13.54 -13.71
N THR A 54 -3.09 12.41 -14.24
CA THR A 54 -4.51 12.05 -14.33
C THR A 54 -4.90 11.19 -13.13
N ASN A 55 -6.07 11.42 -12.52
CA ASN A 55 -6.56 10.64 -11.39
C ASN A 55 -6.75 9.15 -11.75
N VAL A 56 -5.97 8.27 -11.10
CA VAL A 56 -6.08 6.82 -11.19
C VAL A 56 -6.54 6.26 -9.85
N ASP A 57 -7.82 5.89 -9.77
CA ASP A 57 -8.50 5.47 -8.53
C ASP A 57 -8.69 3.95 -8.40
N ARG A 58 -8.43 3.17 -9.46
CA ARG A 58 -8.72 1.73 -9.52
C ARG A 58 -7.67 0.98 -10.34
N CYS A 59 -7.46 -0.31 -10.03
CA CYS A 59 -6.62 -1.18 -10.86
C CYS A 59 -7.26 -1.42 -12.24
N SER A 60 -6.43 -1.44 -13.28
CA SER A 60 -6.81 -1.78 -14.64
C SER A 60 -6.79 -3.30 -14.89
N VAL A 61 -5.98 -4.06 -14.13
CA VAL A 61 -5.84 -5.51 -14.30
C VAL A 61 -6.93 -6.26 -13.52
N PRO A 62 -7.82 -7.03 -14.18
CA PRO A 62 -8.91 -7.75 -13.49
C PRO A 62 -8.40 -8.76 -12.47
N GLY A 63 -9.06 -8.85 -11.32
CA GLY A 63 -8.72 -9.79 -10.25
C GLY A 63 -7.50 -9.38 -9.40
N LYS A 64 -6.70 -8.40 -9.84
CA LYS A 64 -5.68 -7.77 -9.00
C LYS A 64 -6.28 -6.69 -8.10
N ALA A 65 -5.71 -6.54 -6.92
CA ALA A 65 -6.05 -5.46 -6.00
C ALA A 65 -4.80 -4.98 -5.24
N ALA A 66 -4.73 -3.68 -4.96
CA ALA A 66 -3.62 -3.08 -4.23
C ALA A 66 -4.08 -2.62 -2.84
N ILE A 67 -3.30 -3.00 -1.83
CA ILE A 67 -3.37 -2.42 -0.47
C ILE A 67 -2.26 -1.37 -0.42
N THR A 68 -2.62 -0.15 -0.01
CA THR A 68 -1.70 0.99 0.02
C THR A 68 -1.68 1.62 1.40
N PHE A 69 -0.51 2.08 1.82
CA PHE A 69 -0.26 2.70 3.11
C PHE A 69 0.29 4.10 2.91
N ASP A 70 -0.35 5.08 3.53
CA ASP A 70 0.04 6.48 3.45
C ASP A 70 0.72 6.93 4.75
N ASP A 71 1.23 8.16 4.72
CA ASP A 71 1.87 8.93 5.79
C ASP A 71 3.21 8.42 6.36
N GLY A 72 3.44 7.11 6.35
CA GLY A 72 4.63 6.49 6.94
C GLY A 72 5.96 6.79 6.21
N PRO A 73 7.06 6.16 6.66
CA PRO A 73 7.15 5.11 7.68
C PRO A 73 7.12 5.63 9.13
N ASP A 74 6.69 4.76 10.05
CA ASP A 74 6.64 5.01 11.49
C ASP A 74 6.99 3.76 12.32
N ILE A 75 6.77 3.81 13.65
CA ILE A 75 7.06 2.74 14.59
C ILE A 75 6.41 1.38 14.25
N TYR A 76 5.25 1.40 13.59
CA TYR A 76 4.51 0.19 13.20
C TYR A 76 4.97 -0.43 11.87
N THR A 77 5.75 0.29 11.05
CA THR A 77 6.19 -0.15 9.70
C THR A 77 6.95 -1.48 9.72
N ALA A 78 7.75 -1.73 10.77
CA ALA A 78 8.50 -2.97 10.89
C ALA A 78 7.59 -4.20 11.08
N GLU A 79 6.58 -4.07 11.93
CA GLU A 79 5.56 -5.11 12.16
C GLU A 79 4.65 -5.28 10.94
N LEU A 80 4.28 -4.18 10.28
CA LEU A 80 3.53 -4.18 9.03
C LEU A 80 4.20 -5.04 7.96
N LEU A 81 5.51 -4.82 7.74
CA LEU A 81 6.28 -5.62 6.79
C LEU A 81 6.34 -7.10 7.20
N ASP A 82 6.42 -7.43 8.50
CA ASP A 82 6.35 -8.81 8.98
C ASP A 82 4.98 -9.47 8.69
N ILE A 83 3.88 -8.74 8.88
CA ILE A 83 2.51 -9.20 8.57
C ILE A 83 2.36 -9.44 7.06
N LEU A 84 2.86 -8.53 6.23
CA LEU A 84 2.81 -8.66 4.77
C LEU A 84 3.65 -9.85 4.27
N ALA A 85 4.87 -9.99 4.77
CA ALA A 85 5.77 -11.11 4.45
C ALA A 85 5.17 -12.46 4.87
N LYS A 86 4.66 -12.57 6.10
CA LYS A 86 3.96 -13.76 6.62
C LYS A 86 2.74 -14.16 5.76
N ASN A 87 2.08 -13.17 5.16
CA ASN A 87 0.93 -13.39 4.28
C ASN A 87 1.30 -13.59 2.79
N GLY A 88 2.57 -13.41 2.40
CA GLY A 88 2.99 -13.46 1.00
C GLY A 88 2.33 -12.37 0.14
N VAL A 89 2.06 -11.21 0.72
CA VAL A 89 1.35 -10.08 0.10
C VAL A 89 2.32 -8.95 -0.21
N LYS A 90 2.19 -8.34 -1.39
CA LYS A 90 2.87 -7.08 -1.74
C LYS A 90 1.91 -5.90 -1.52
N ALA A 91 2.48 -4.73 -1.31
CA ALA A 91 1.76 -3.49 -0.97
C ALA A 91 2.49 -2.29 -1.55
N THR A 92 1.88 -1.10 -1.49
CA THR A 92 2.50 0.16 -1.91
C THR A 92 2.52 1.16 -0.76
N PHE A 93 3.66 1.78 -0.52
CA PHE A 93 3.87 2.75 0.55
C PHE A 93 4.01 4.15 -0.04
N PHE A 94 3.00 5.01 0.16
CA PHE A 94 3.07 6.43 -0.18
C PHE A 94 3.69 7.15 1.02
N VAL A 95 4.98 7.46 0.88
CA VAL A 95 5.84 7.89 1.98
C VAL A 95 5.89 9.42 2.08
N THR A 96 5.73 9.94 3.29
CA THR A 96 5.92 11.37 3.59
C THR A 96 7.32 11.64 4.15
N GLY A 97 7.86 12.83 3.89
CA GLY A 97 9.22 13.20 4.29
C GLY A 97 9.42 13.58 5.76
N ASP A 98 8.53 14.41 6.30
CA ASP A 98 8.60 15.01 7.63
C ASP A 98 7.19 15.42 8.06
N ASN A 99 6.44 14.43 8.55
CA ASN A 99 4.99 14.49 8.75
C ASN A 99 4.58 14.67 10.22
N GLY A 100 5.53 15.03 11.10
CA GLY A 100 5.32 15.32 12.52
C GLY A 100 5.04 14.11 13.43
N HIS A 101 4.25 13.12 13.00
CA HIS A 101 3.83 11.98 13.86
C HIS A 101 5.00 11.16 14.41
N SER A 102 6.01 10.91 13.59
CA SER A 102 7.19 10.10 13.91
C SER A 102 8.24 10.81 14.79
N ASN A 103 8.02 12.09 15.11
CA ASN A 103 9.00 13.02 15.71
C ASN A 103 10.34 13.16 14.93
N ARG A 104 10.45 12.61 13.71
CA ARG A 104 11.69 12.57 12.92
C ARG A 104 11.39 12.56 11.42
N ALA A 105 11.99 13.49 10.68
CA ALA A 105 12.03 13.41 9.23
C ALA A 105 12.71 12.10 8.77
N ILE A 106 12.28 11.51 7.65
CA ILE A 106 12.84 10.28 7.08
C ILE A 106 14.33 10.42 6.70
N SER A 107 14.80 11.66 6.60
CA SER A 107 16.21 11.98 6.38
C SER A 107 17.07 12.04 7.64
N ASP A 108 16.53 11.76 8.82
CA ASP A 108 17.32 11.54 10.03
C ASP A 108 18.18 10.28 9.84
N PRO A 109 19.51 10.41 9.74
CA PRO A 109 20.41 9.29 9.48
C PRO A 109 20.56 8.35 10.69
N SER A 110 20.08 8.77 11.87
CA SER A 110 20.03 7.95 13.08
C SER A 110 18.71 7.17 13.21
N GLY A 111 17.72 7.46 12.37
CA GLY A 111 16.44 6.77 12.34
C GLY A 111 16.48 5.40 11.64
N PRO A 112 15.44 4.57 11.80
CA PRO A 112 15.36 3.25 11.18
C PRO A 112 15.08 3.29 9.67
N TYR A 113 14.66 4.44 9.14
CA TYR A 113 14.09 4.61 7.80
C TYR A 113 14.97 4.12 6.65
N PRO A 114 16.30 4.35 6.62
CA PRO A 114 17.16 3.79 5.57
C PRO A 114 17.18 2.25 5.52
N GLY A 115 16.93 1.60 6.66
CA GLY A 115 16.73 0.15 6.74
C GLY A 115 15.34 -0.27 6.26
N LEU A 116 14.29 0.43 6.70
CA LEU A 116 12.90 0.15 6.33
C LEU A 116 12.66 0.31 4.82
N PHE A 117 13.15 1.37 4.17
CA PHE A 117 13.00 1.54 2.72
C PHE A 117 13.73 0.44 1.92
N LYS A 118 14.94 0.06 2.35
CA LYS A 118 15.67 -1.06 1.73
C LYS A 118 14.92 -2.38 1.92
N ARG A 119 14.29 -2.58 3.08
CA ARG A 119 13.45 -3.73 3.37
C ARG A 119 12.20 -3.75 2.48
N MET A 120 11.43 -2.66 2.40
CA MET A 120 10.28 -2.51 1.49
C MET A 120 10.64 -2.93 0.06
N HIS A 121 11.72 -2.36 -0.50
CA HIS A 121 12.16 -2.66 -1.86
C HIS A 121 12.62 -4.12 -2.02
N ALA A 122 13.45 -4.63 -1.10
CA ALA A 122 13.95 -5.99 -1.14
C ALA A 122 12.86 -7.06 -0.96
N GLU A 123 11.81 -6.74 -0.20
CA GLU A 123 10.64 -7.60 0.00
C GLU A 123 9.59 -7.45 -1.11
N GLY A 124 9.85 -6.70 -2.18
CA GLY A 124 8.98 -6.64 -3.37
C GLY A 124 7.81 -5.67 -3.23
N HIS A 125 7.87 -4.73 -2.28
CA HIS A 125 6.88 -3.66 -2.16
C HIS A 125 7.23 -2.48 -3.08
N GLN A 126 6.22 -1.71 -3.44
CA GLN A 126 6.41 -0.46 -4.16
C GLN A 126 6.52 0.71 -3.18
N ILE A 127 7.49 1.59 -3.41
CA ILE A 127 7.65 2.85 -2.67
C ILE A 127 7.16 3.97 -3.59
N ALA A 128 6.41 4.92 -3.05
CA ALA A 128 5.77 6.02 -3.77
C ALA A 128 5.87 7.32 -2.97
N CYS A 129 5.65 8.45 -3.64
CA CYS A 129 5.72 9.79 -3.07
C CYS A 129 4.41 10.18 -2.39
N HIS A 130 4.48 10.76 -1.19
CA HIS A 130 3.35 11.41 -0.51
C HIS A 130 3.69 12.83 -0.04
N SER A 131 4.58 13.51 -0.77
CA SER A 131 5.15 14.83 -0.46
C SER A 131 6.14 14.86 0.71
N TRP A 132 6.67 16.05 1.03
CA TRP A 132 7.61 16.23 2.13
C TRP A 132 6.90 16.58 3.45
N THR A 133 6.00 17.58 3.49
CA THR A 133 5.31 18.06 4.70
C THR A 133 3.83 17.68 4.82
N HIS A 134 3.29 16.85 3.92
CA HIS A 134 1.86 16.55 3.82
C HIS A 134 0.92 17.80 3.75
N PRO A 135 1.23 18.84 2.93
CA PRO A 135 0.35 19.99 2.80
C PRO A 135 -0.86 19.67 1.90
N TYR A 136 -1.97 20.39 2.04
CA TYR A 136 -3.01 20.40 1.00
C TYR A 136 -2.42 20.97 -0.31
N PHE A 137 -2.19 20.13 -1.32
CA PHE A 137 -1.46 20.54 -2.52
C PHE A 137 -2.19 21.64 -3.31
N THR A 138 -3.53 21.66 -3.26
CA THR A 138 -4.38 22.71 -3.86
C THR A 138 -4.22 24.08 -3.20
N ASN A 139 -3.75 24.13 -1.95
CA ASN A 139 -3.70 25.35 -1.13
C ASN A 139 -2.32 26.03 -1.15
N ILE A 140 -1.32 25.41 -1.78
CA ILE A 140 0.04 25.92 -1.93
C ILE A 140 0.34 26.31 -3.38
N SER A 141 1.40 27.09 -3.60
CA SER A 141 1.83 27.48 -4.95
C SER A 141 2.50 26.33 -5.72
N ALA A 142 2.56 26.42 -7.05
CA ALA A 142 3.32 25.49 -7.88
C ALA A 142 4.80 25.38 -7.47
N SER A 143 5.42 26.51 -7.05
CA SER A 143 6.78 26.51 -6.51
C SER A 143 6.92 25.79 -5.16
N GLN A 144 5.88 25.76 -4.33
CA GLN A 144 5.86 24.97 -3.11
C GLN A 144 5.64 23.49 -3.42
N ARG A 145 4.70 23.14 -4.31
CA ARG A 145 4.54 21.75 -4.80
C ARG A 145 5.83 21.20 -5.38
N ALA A 146 6.58 22.01 -6.13
CA ALA A 146 7.92 21.65 -6.62
C ALA A 146 8.90 21.33 -5.47
N GLN A 147 8.95 22.15 -4.42
CA GLN A 147 9.82 21.90 -3.25
C GLN A 147 9.44 20.62 -2.50
N GLU A 148 8.15 20.34 -2.38
CA GLU A 148 7.61 19.12 -1.77
C GLU A 148 8.09 17.85 -2.51
N PHE A 149 8.01 17.83 -3.85
CA PHE A 149 8.54 16.73 -4.66
C PHE A 149 10.06 16.63 -4.56
N LEU A 150 10.79 17.71 -4.91
CA LEU A 150 12.24 17.69 -5.03
C LEU A 150 12.94 17.33 -3.71
N LYS A 151 12.40 17.79 -2.58
CA LYS A 151 12.98 17.48 -1.27
C LYS A 151 12.84 15.99 -0.95
N LEU A 152 11.67 15.39 -1.17
CA LEU A 152 11.47 13.95 -0.95
C LEU A 152 12.30 13.09 -1.91
N GLU A 153 12.29 13.44 -3.20
CA GLU A 153 13.09 12.76 -4.23
C GLU A 153 14.58 12.72 -3.87
N SER A 154 15.14 13.85 -3.41
CA SER A 154 16.55 13.91 -2.99
C SER A 154 16.89 12.90 -1.89
N VAL A 155 15.95 12.62 -0.97
CA VAL A 155 16.17 11.67 0.13
C VAL A 155 16.08 10.23 -0.35
N PHE A 156 15.15 9.92 -1.25
CA PHE A 156 15.11 8.60 -1.88
C PHE A 156 16.37 8.33 -2.68
N VAL A 157 16.88 9.32 -3.44
CA VAL A 157 18.15 9.15 -4.16
C VAL A 157 19.32 8.91 -3.19
N ASP A 158 19.41 9.67 -2.10
CA ASP A 158 20.50 9.52 -1.13
C ASP A 158 20.44 8.17 -0.36
N ILE A 159 19.25 7.57 -0.17
CA ILE A 159 19.07 6.29 0.56
C ILE A 159 19.07 5.05 -0.35
N LEU A 160 18.38 5.13 -1.50
CA LEU A 160 18.03 4.03 -2.39
C LEU A 160 18.75 4.10 -3.76
N GLY A 161 19.20 5.29 -4.17
CA GLY A 161 19.80 5.53 -5.49
C GLY A 161 18.80 5.76 -6.62
N PHE A 162 17.51 5.91 -6.31
CA PHE A 162 16.42 6.19 -7.25
C PHE A 162 15.32 7.01 -6.56
N PHE A 163 14.34 7.49 -7.32
CA PHE A 163 13.13 8.13 -6.79
C PHE A 163 11.86 7.65 -7.53
N PRO A 164 10.67 7.66 -6.92
CA PRO A 164 9.46 7.06 -7.50
C PRO A 164 8.85 7.86 -8.65
N THR A 165 8.05 7.18 -9.48
CA THR A 165 7.14 7.78 -10.49
C THR A 165 5.69 7.82 -10.05
N TYR A 166 5.37 7.30 -8.86
CA TYR A 166 4.02 7.22 -8.32
C TYR A 166 3.84 8.23 -7.19
N PHE A 167 2.74 8.99 -7.21
CA PHE A 167 2.39 9.99 -6.20
C PHE A 167 0.92 9.86 -5.80
N ARG A 168 0.65 10.09 -4.52
CA ARG A 168 -0.70 10.38 -4.04
C ARG A 168 -0.70 11.76 -3.39
N PRO A 169 -1.58 12.70 -3.78
CA PRO A 169 -1.67 13.98 -3.11
C PRO A 169 -2.23 13.80 -1.69
N PRO A 170 -1.63 14.43 -0.67
CA PRO A 170 -2.22 14.59 0.64
C PRO A 170 -3.70 14.98 0.57
N TYR A 171 -4.51 14.34 1.43
CA TYR A 171 -5.96 14.52 1.49
C TYR A 171 -6.69 14.23 0.15
N THR A 172 -6.08 13.50 -0.78
CA THR A 172 -6.53 13.27 -2.17
C THR A 172 -6.76 14.55 -3.00
N SER A 173 -6.19 15.67 -2.56
CA SER A 173 -6.43 17.00 -3.13
C SER A 173 -5.72 17.21 -4.48
N PHE A 174 -6.39 16.84 -5.59
CA PHE A 174 -5.77 16.83 -6.94
C PHE A 174 -6.33 17.83 -7.96
N GLU A 175 -7.51 18.42 -7.73
CA GLU A 175 -8.15 19.30 -8.71
C GLU A 175 -7.34 20.59 -8.94
N GLY A 176 -6.99 20.89 -10.19
CA GLY A 176 -6.25 22.09 -10.58
C GLY A 176 -4.72 22.00 -10.39
N ILE A 177 -4.19 20.84 -10.01
CA ILE A 177 -2.74 20.57 -9.90
C ILE A 177 -2.24 19.46 -10.84
N GLU A 178 -3.10 18.93 -11.69
CA GLU A 178 -2.83 17.82 -12.62
C GLU A 178 -1.62 18.11 -13.50
N GLY A 179 -1.50 19.36 -13.98
CA GLY A 179 -0.39 19.83 -14.81
C GLY A 179 0.95 19.84 -14.05
N ASP A 180 0.95 20.16 -12.76
CA ASP A 180 2.16 20.14 -11.93
C ASP A 180 2.59 18.69 -11.64
N ILE A 181 1.64 17.80 -11.33
CA ILE A 181 1.92 16.36 -11.12
C ILE A 181 2.47 15.73 -12.42
N ALA A 182 1.87 16.06 -13.57
CA ALA A 182 2.37 15.62 -14.88
C ALA A 182 3.75 16.21 -15.21
N HIS A 183 4.00 17.48 -14.89
CA HIS A 183 5.30 18.14 -15.10
C HIS A 183 6.42 17.48 -14.26
N PHE A 184 6.13 17.13 -13.01
CA PHE A 184 7.03 16.34 -12.17
C PHE A 184 7.07 14.84 -12.52
N GLY A 185 6.38 14.43 -13.60
CA GLY A 185 6.47 13.07 -14.14
C GLY A 185 5.93 12.00 -13.20
N TYR A 186 4.84 12.31 -12.48
CA TYR A 186 4.16 11.41 -11.57
C TYR A 186 2.81 10.88 -12.09
N HIS A 187 2.54 9.60 -11.81
CA HIS A 187 1.21 9.02 -11.85
C HIS A 187 0.42 9.46 -10.60
N ASN A 188 -0.77 10.06 -10.78
CA ASN A 188 -1.61 10.50 -9.67
C ASN A 188 -2.51 9.34 -9.20
N ILE A 189 -2.25 8.80 -8.01
CA ILE A 189 -2.95 7.63 -7.47
C ILE A 189 -3.90 8.02 -6.34
N ASN A 190 -5.16 7.66 -6.52
CA ASN A 190 -6.20 7.77 -5.51
C ASN A 190 -6.62 6.35 -5.09
N PHE A 191 -7.89 6.12 -4.73
CA PHE A 191 -8.42 4.82 -4.31
C PHE A 191 -9.92 4.70 -4.63
N ASP A 192 -10.41 3.46 -4.69
CA ASP A 192 -11.84 3.13 -4.81
C ASP A 192 -12.36 2.30 -3.62
N LEU A 193 -11.55 2.24 -2.56
CA LEU A 193 -11.88 1.74 -1.23
C LEU A 193 -11.15 2.60 -0.17
N ASP A 194 -11.85 3.54 0.43
CA ASP A 194 -11.43 4.22 1.66
C ASP A 194 -11.77 3.33 2.86
N THR A 195 -10.78 2.96 3.68
CA THR A 195 -11.05 2.16 4.88
C THR A 195 -11.53 3.00 6.07
N GLN A 196 -11.28 4.32 6.06
CA GLN A 196 -11.52 5.25 7.17
C GLN A 196 -10.85 4.83 8.49
N ASP A 197 -9.72 4.13 8.38
CA ASP A 197 -8.94 3.61 9.50
C ASP A 197 -8.42 4.70 10.44
N TRP A 198 -8.11 5.88 9.91
CA TRP A 198 -7.77 7.11 10.65
C TRP A 198 -8.83 7.59 11.66
N LYS A 199 -10.05 7.04 11.61
CA LYS A 199 -11.11 7.33 12.61
C LYS A 199 -11.02 6.48 13.88
N ASP A 200 -10.08 5.54 13.94
CA ASP A 200 -9.87 4.59 15.06
C ASP A 200 -11.12 3.73 15.40
N ASP A 201 -12.03 3.56 14.43
CA ASP A 201 -13.20 2.67 14.54
C ASP A 201 -13.01 1.40 13.68
N LEU A 202 -12.53 0.33 14.33
CA LEU A 202 -12.32 -0.97 13.69
C LEU A 202 -13.62 -1.59 13.16
N ALA A 203 -14.75 -1.35 13.81
CA ALA A 203 -16.03 -1.95 13.43
C ALA A 203 -16.56 -1.28 12.15
N ALA A 204 -16.52 0.06 12.09
CA ALA A 204 -16.83 0.81 10.88
C ALA A 204 -15.88 0.44 9.73
N SER A 205 -14.56 0.42 9.99
CA SER A 205 -13.54 0.08 8.97
C SER A 205 -13.78 -1.31 8.36
N ARG A 206 -14.02 -2.33 9.21
CA ARG A 206 -14.35 -3.70 8.77
C ARG A 206 -15.66 -3.76 7.99
N GLN A 207 -16.67 -2.99 8.38
CA GLN A 207 -17.95 -2.93 7.69
C GLN A 207 -17.82 -2.28 6.30
N ILE A 208 -17.00 -1.23 6.16
CA ILE A 208 -16.72 -0.58 4.87
C ILE A 208 -16.00 -1.56 3.93
N VAL A 209 -14.95 -2.23 4.40
CA VAL A 209 -14.22 -3.25 3.63
C VAL A 209 -15.16 -4.38 3.18
N THR A 210 -15.93 -4.96 4.11
CA THR A 210 -16.84 -6.09 3.82
C THR A 210 -17.89 -5.72 2.78
N SER A 211 -18.57 -4.58 2.98
CA SER A 211 -19.63 -4.14 2.06
C SER A 211 -19.10 -3.76 0.68
N THR A 212 -17.93 -3.11 0.61
CA THR A 212 -17.27 -2.75 -0.65
C THR A 212 -16.85 -3.99 -1.43
N LEU A 213 -16.18 -4.96 -0.78
CA LEU A 213 -15.75 -6.20 -1.44
C LEU A 213 -16.95 -7.08 -1.85
N ALA A 214 -18.02 -7.13 -1.05
CA ALA A 214 -19.25 -7.83 -1.40
C ALA A 214 -19.96 -7.20 -2.62
N ALA A 215 -20.06 -5.87 -2.67
CA ALA A 215 -20.63 -5.15 -3.81
C ALA A 215 -19.74 -5.24 -5.07
N LYS A 216 -18.42 -5.38 -4.89
CA LYS A 216 -17.50 -5.67 -5.99
C LYS A 216 -17.70 -7.11 -6.50
N GLY A 217 -17.72 -8.11 -5.62
CA GLY A 217 -18.01 -9.50 -5.97
C GLY A 217 -16.88 -10.24 -6.72
N PRO A 218 -17.02 -11.55 -6.94
CA PRO A 218 -15.92 -12.41 -7.42
C PRO A 218 -15.74 -12.44 -8.95
N SER A 219 -16.69 -11.94 -9.72
CA SER A 219 -16.77 -12.11 -11.19
C SER A 219 -15.91 -11.10 -11.98
N GLY A 220 -14.67 -10.87 -11.52
CA GLY A 220 -13.73 -9.96 -12.18
C GLY A 220 -14.02 -8.49 -11.88
N LYS A 221 -13.56 -8.01 -10.73
CA LYS A 221 -13.31 -6.59 -10.48
C LYS A 221 -11.90 -6.42 -9.90
N SER A 222 -11.60 -5.22 -9.47
CA SER A 222 -10.40 -4.85 -8.75
C SER A 222 -10.75 -3.93 -7.59
N PHE A 223 -9.80 -3.67 -6.70
CA PHE A 223 -9.87 -2.53 -5.79
C PHE A 223 -8.48 -1.94 -5.54
N LEU A 224 -8.46 -0.65 -5.24
CA LEU A 224 -7.28 0.06 -4.74
C LEU A 224 -7.68 0.64 -3.39
N ALA A 225 -7.09 0.13 -2.30
CA ALA A 225 -7.46 0.47 -0.93
C ALA A 225 -6.41 1.38 -0.26
N ILE A 226 -6.87 2.40 0.46
CA ILE A 226 -6.05 3.23 1.35
C ILE A 226 -6.19 2.79 2.81
N LEU A 227 -5.05 2.65 3.47
CA LEU A 227 -4.84 2.61 4.92
C LEU A 227 -3.69 3.58 5.23
N HIS A 228 -3.43 3.85 6.51
CA HIS A 228 -2.33 4.68 6.99
C HIS A 228 -1.51 3.86 7.99
N GLU A 229 -0.22 3.64 7.72
CA GLU A 229 0.61 2.76 8.57
C GLU A 229 1.03 3.41 9.90
N ILE A 230 0.70 4.69 10.08
CA ILE A 230 0.95 5.48 11.29
C ILE A 230 -0.01 5.16 12.44
N HIS A 231 -1.05 4.35 12.18
CA HIS A 231 -2.05 3.95 13.16
C HIS A 231 -1.89 2.47 13.57
N GLU A 232 -1.82 2.21 14.87
CA GLU A 232 -1.68 0.86 15.43
C GLU A 232 -2.81 -0.08 14.97
N LEU A 233 -4.05 0.41 14.97
CA LEU A 233 -5.24 -0.33 14.55
C LEU A 233 -5.14 -0.81 13.10
N SER A 234 -4.63 0.04 12.20
CA SER A 234 -4.45 -0.24 10.77
C SER A 234 -3.51 -1.40 10.54
N VAL A 235 -2.37 -1.41 11.25
CA VAL A 235 -1.34 -2.45 11.15
C VAL A 235 -1.75 -3.73 11.90
N THR A 236 -2.04 -3.63 13.19
CA THR A 236 -2.20 -4.80 14.09
C THR A 236 -3.52 -5.54 13.92
N GLN A 237 -4.59 -4.88 13.44
CA GLN A 237 -5.96 -5.44 13.46
C GLN A 237 -6.72 -5.34 12.14
N LEU A 238 -6.60 -4.24 11.39
CA LEU A 238 -7.37 -4.04 10.17
C LEU A 238 -6.72 -4.72 8.96
N LEU A 239 -5.39 -4.65 8.80
CA LEU A 239 -4.70 -5.24 7.66
C LEU A 239 -4.99 -6.73 7.48
N GLN A 240 -4.85 -7.54 8.55
CA GLN A 240 -5.09 -8.98 8.45
C GLN A 240 -6.53 -9.26 7.99
N PHE A 241 -7.51 -8.46 8.45
CA PHE A 241 -8.89 -8.54 8.01
C PHE A 241 -9.06 -8.18 6.52
N VAL A 242 -8.43 -7.10 6.05
CA VAL A 242 -8.44 -6.71 4.62
C VAL A 242 -7.85 -7.81 3.74
N ILE A 243 -6.74 -8.41 4.16
CA ILE A 243 -6.09 -9.53 3.46
C ILE A 243 -7.03 -10.74 3.35
N ASP A 244 -7.67 -11.13 4.45
CA ASP A 244 -8.49 -12.34 4.48
C ASP A 244 -9.84 -12.17 3.76
N GLU A 245 -10.48 -11.00 3.87
CA GLU A 245 -11.69 -10.69 3.10
C GLU A 245 -11.37 -10.57 1.59
N ALA A 246 -10.21 -10.03 1.20
CA ALA A 246 -9.78 -10.02 -0.20
C ALA A 246 -9.54 -11.46 -0.75
N ARG A 247 -8.91 -12.34 0.04
CA ARG A 247 -8.69 -13.76 -0.32
C ARG A 247 -9.99 -14.56 -0.46
N LYS A 248 -11.01 -14.24 0.35
CA LYS A 248 -12.37 -14.84 0.24
C LYS A 248 -12.99 -14.57 -1.13
N TYR A 249 -12.82 -13.36 -1.69
CA TYR A 249 -13.23 -13.00 -3.06
C TYR A 249 -12.21 -13.31 -4.15
N LYS A 250 -11.09 -13.99 -3.82
CA LYS A 250 -10.04 -14.44 -4.76
C LYS A 250 -9.25 -13.32 -5.45
N TYR A 251 -9.12 -12.16 -4.80
CA TYR A 251 -8.21 -11.11 -5.28
C TYR A 251 -6.74 -11.51 -5.14
N ASP A 252 -5.94 -11.19 -6.15
CA ASP A 252 -4.48 -11.23 -6.11
C ASP A 252 -3.96 -9.90 -5.56
N LEU A 253 -3.48 -9.91 -4.31
CA LEU A 253 -2.96 -8.73 -3.63
C LEU A 253 -1.53 -8.39 -4.08
N VAL A 254 -1.35 -7.19 -4.62
CA VAL A 254 -0.20 -6.76 -5.42
C VAL A 254 0.19 -5.30 -5.14
N THR A 255 1.31 -4.85 -5.74
CA THR A 255 1.65 -3.42 -5.80
C THR A 255 0.68 -2.63 -6.71
N VAL A 256 0.64 -1.30 -6.57
CA VAL A 256 -0.17 -0.41 -7.44
C VAL A 256 0.28 -0.52 -8.91
N GLY A 257 1.59 -0.61 -9.16
CA GLY A 257 2.14 -0.83 -10.49
C GLY A 257 1.64 -2.12 -11.15
N GLU A 258 1.75 -3.27 -10.47
CA GLU A 258 1.20 -4.55 -10.95
C GLU A 258 -0.33 -4.52 -11.13
N CYS A 259 -1.04 -3.84 -10.21
CA CYS A 259 -2.48 -3.56 -10.27
C CYS A 259 -2.87 -2.77 -11.53
N LEU A 260 -2.00 -1.86 -11.98
CA LEU A 260 -2.20 -1.04 -13.18
C LEU A 260 -1.60 -1.65 -14.45
N GLY A 261 -0.93 -2.80 -14.35
CA GLY A 261 -0.26 -3.46 -15.46
C GLY A 261 1.03 -2.77 -15.89
N ASP A 262 1.61 -1.92 -15.04
CA ASP A 262 2.85 -1.22 -15.33
C ASP A 262 4.08 -2.05 -14.92
N HIS A 263 5.05 -2.12 -15.81
CA HIS A 263 6.24 -2.94 -15.63
C HIS A 263 7.14 -2.36 -14.52
N PRO A 264 7.69 -3.18 -13.59
CA PRO A 264 8.46 -2.69 -12.43
C PRO A 264 9.56 -1.64 -12.72
N ASN A 265 10.24 -1.75 -13.85
CA ASN A 265 11.24 -0.77 -14.31
C ASN A 265 10.70 0.68 -14.43
N ASN A 266 9.40 0.87 -14.63
CA ASN A 266 8.78 2.19 -14.79
C ASN A 266 8.42 2.86 -13.45
N TRP A 267 8.43 2.12 -12.32
CA TRP A 267 8.01 2.62 -11.01
C TRP A 267 8.99 3.60 -10.39
N TYR A 268 10.25 3.62 -10.86
CA TYR A 268 11.35 4.42 -10.33
C TYR A 268 12.21 5.03 -11.44
N ARG A 269 12.70 6.25 -11.20
CA ARG A 269 13.62 6.96 -12.09
C ARG A 269 15.06 6.85 -11.62
N ASP A 270 15.96 6.68 -12.57
CA ASP A 270 17.39 6.84 -12.38
C ASP A 270 17.74 8.34 -12.27
N PRO A 271 18.44 8.80 -11.21
CA PRO A 271 18.75 10.21 -11.01
C PRO A 271 19.81 10.78 -11.96
N ALA A 272 20.57 9.93 -12.67
CA ALA A 272 21.55 10.36 -13.66
C ALA A 272 20.98 10.46 -15.09
N THR A 273 19.87 9.76 -15.39
CA THR A 273 19.29 9.72 -16.75
C THR A 273 17.83 10.16 -16.85
N GLY A 274 17.06 10.09 -15.76
CA GLY A 274 15.61 10.33 -15.75
C GLY A 274 14.74 9.20 -16.32
N GLY A 275 15.38 8.22 -16.97
CA GLY A 275 14.74 7.00 -17.46
C GLY A 275 14.51 5.95 -16.36
N PRO A 276 14.11 4.72 -16.74
CA PRO A 276 13.94 3.60 -15.82
C PRO A 276 15.19 3.38 -14.96
N TRP A 277 15.00 3.16 -13.66
CA TRP A 277 16.11 2.77 -12.79
C TRP A 277 16.66 1.39 -13.20
N GLY A 278 17.97 1.34 -13.52
CA GLY A 278 18.65 0.14 -14.02
C GLY A 278 19.08 -0.87 -12.96
N GLY A 279 18.64 -0.70 -11.71
CA GLY A 279 18.85 -1.69 -10.65
C GLY A 279 17.93 -2.92 -10.80
N PRO A 280 18.13 -3.96 -9.98
CA PRO A 280 17.16 -5.06 -9.93
C PRO A 280 15.81 -4.49 -9.43
N PRO A 281 14.69 -4.67 -10.16
CA PRO A 281 13.40 -4.23 -9.68
C PRO A 281 13.01 -4.95 -8.38
N PRO A 282 12.03 -4.42 -7.61
CA PRO A 282 11.44 -5.18 -6.50
C PRO A 282 11.02 -6.57 -7.01
N PRO A 283 11.31 -7.66 -6.29
CA PRO A 283 10.96 -9.00 -6.75
C PRO A 283 9.46 -9.12 -6.95
N GLU A 284 9.06 -9.38 -8.21
CA GLU A 284 7.67 -9.72 -8.56
C GLU A 284 7.17 -10.88 -7.70
N LYS A 285 5.87 -10.91 -7.48
CA LYS A 285 5.23 -12.00 -6.73
C LYS A 285 5.38 -13.31 -7.52
N GLU A 286 6.33 -14.16 -7.09
CA GLU A 286 6.54 -15.47 -7.73
C GLU A 286 5.21 -16.21 -7.88
N LYS A 287 4.88 -16.61 -9.12
CA LYS A 287 3.78 -17.56 -9.34
C LYS A 287 4.08 -18.80 -8.52
N PRO A 288 3.12 -19.32 -7.72
CA PRO A 288 3.35 -20.51 -6.92
C PRO A 288 3.83 -21.63 -7.84
N LYS A 289 5.09 -22.04 -7.65
CA LYS A 289 5.71 -23.13 -8.40
C LYS A 289 4.76 -24.34 -8.33
N PRO A 290 4.34 -24.92 -9.46
CA PRO A 290 3.49 -26.11 -9.41
C PRO A 290 4.19 -27.15 -8.55
N ALA A 291 3.51 -27.63 -7.53
CA ALA A 291 4.08 -28.59 -6.59
C ALA A 291 4.56 -29.79 -7.40
N SER A 292 5.88 -29.95 -7.47
CA SER A 292 6.51 -31.09 -8.13
C SER A 292 6.11 -32.32 -7.35
N SER A 293 5.10 -33.04 -7.84
CA SER A 293 4.71 -34.34 -7.33
C SER A 293 5.86 -35.32 -7.61
N SER A 294 6.82 -35.36 -6.69
CA SER A 294 7.75 -36.48 -6.58
C SER A 294 6.91 -37.72 -6.30
N ALA A 295 6.61 -38.47 -7.35
CA ALA A 295 5.89 -39.72 -7.27
C ALA A 295 6.68 -40.70 -6.41
N LEU A 296 6.28 -40.86 -5.15
CA LEU A 296 6.68 -42.03 -4.39
C LEU A 296 5.95 -43.23 -4.98
N SER A 297 6.74 -44.08 -5.63
CA SER A 297 6.29 -45.36 -6.18
C SER A 297 5.57 -46.16 -5.09
N SER A 298 4.33 -46.56 -5.36
CA SER A 298 3.63 -47.53 -4.53
C SER A 298 4.38 -48.85 -4.54
N ALA A 299 4.73 -49.37 -3.37
CA ALA A 299 5.14 -50.76 -3.18
C ALA A 299 3.95 -51.53 -2.62
N GLU A 300 3.48 -52.50 -3.39
CA GLU A 300 2.32 -53.34 -3.08
C GLU A 300 2.71 -54.43 -2.06
N VAL A 301 1.91 -54.59 -1.00
CA VAL A 301 2.02 -55.75 -0.09
C VAL A 301 0.62 -56.30 0.16
N THR A 302 0.37 -57.48 -0.42
CA THR A 302 -0.92 -58.19 -0.33
C THR A 302 -1.00 -59.12 0.87
N THR A 303 -2.05 -58.93 1.67
CA THR A 303 -2.88 -59.96 2.33
C THR A 303 -2.25 -61.09 3.17
N ALA A 304 -2.68 -61.17 4.43
CA ALA A 304 -3.18 -62.43 5.01
C ALA A 304 -4.27 -62.13 6.06
N SER A 305 -5.25 -63.04 6.19
CA SER A 305 -6.40 -62.92 7.11
C SER A 305 -6.40 -64.08 8.10
N SER A 306 -6.84 -63.84 9.34
CA SER A 306 -7.28 -64.90 10.27
C SER A 306 -8.28 -64.35 11.28
N SER A 307 -9.22 -65.20 11.71
CA SER A 307 -10.55 -64.82 12.21
C SER A 307 -10.82 -65.17 13.69
N GLU A 308 -11.85 -64.50 14.25
CA GLU A 308 -12.74 -64.89 15.36
C GLU A 308 -12.20 -65.48 16.69
N VAL A 309 -12.68 -64.93 17.83
CA VAL A 309 -13.49 -65.67 18.84
C VAL A 309 -14.55 -64.71 19.44
N LYS A 310 -15.67 -65.28 19.91
CA LYS A 310 -16.98 -64.69 20.29
C LYS A 310 -17.37 -65.11 21.73
N SER A 311 -18.04 -64.23 22.51
CA SER A 311 -18.97 -64.59 23.62
C SER A 311 -19.58 -63.33 24.32
N THR A 312 -20.87 -62.98 24.18
CA THR A 312 -22.05 -63.28 25.08
C THR A 312 -22.04 -62.56 26.46
N THR A 313 -23.13 -62.07 27.09
CA THR A 313 -24.60 -62.06 26.83
C THR A 313 -25.35 -61.16 27.86
N SER A 314 -26.54 -60.62 27.47
CA SER A 314 -27.75 -60.40 28.31
C SER A 314 -27.72 -59.43 29.52
N ALA A 315 -28.84 -58.95 30.11
CA ALA A 315 -30.22 -58.61 29.65
C ALA A 315 -31.02 -57.98 30.84
N SER A 316 -32.24 -57.48 30.55
CA SER A 316 -33.32 -57.06 31.50
C SER A 316 -33.08 -55.75 32.29
N GLU A 317 -33.96 -54.72 32.35
CA GLU A 317 -35.44 -54.55 32.30
C GLU A 317 -36.13 -54.46 33.68
N SER A 318 -36.73 -53.30 34.00
CA SER A 318 -38.15 -53.16 34.46
C SER A 318 -38.48 -51.77 35.07
N THR A 319 -39.76 -51.39 34.97
CA THR A 319 -40.39 -50.12 35.42
C THR A 319 -40.92 -50.19 36.87
N PRO A 320 -41.28 -49.07 37.55
CA PRO A 320 -42.66 -48.53 37.53
C PRO A 320 -42.75 -46.99 37.74
N LYS A 321 -43.90 -46.30 37.97
CA LYS A 321 -45.23 -46.25 37.28
C LYS A 321 -46.11 -45.15 37.96
N GLY A 322 -46.69 -44.22 37.19
CA GLY A 322 -47.78 -43.30 37.60
C GLY A 322 -47.37 -41.97 38.29
N GLY A 323 -48.09 -40.85 38.13
CA GLY A 323 -49.23 -40.56 37.23
C GLY A 323 -49.99 -39.26 37.59
N SER A 324 -50.71 -38.65 36.61
CA SER A 324 -51.69 -37.53 36.76
C SER A 324 -51.15 -36.18 37.29
N THR A 325 -51.59 -34.96 36.96
CA THR A 325 -52.49 -34.33 35.94
C THR A 325 -52.17 -32.79 35.98
N THR A 326 -52.64 -31.83 35.15
CA THR A 326 -53.75 -31.74 34.17
C THR A 326 -53.46 -30.65 33.10
N THR A 327 -53.99 -30.83 31.89
CA THR A 327 -54.36 -29.78 30.89
C THR A 327 -55.73 -29.14 31.24
N PRO A 328 -56.34 -28.14 30.54
CA PRO A 328 -56.12 -27.65 29.15
C PRO A 328 -56.11 -26.10 28.96
N GLY A 329 -55.89 -25.53 27.77
CA GLY A 329 -55.50 -26.08 26.46
C GLY A 329 -55.94 -25.22 25.26
N VAL A 330 -55.89 -25.80 24.04
CA VAL A 330 -56.56 -25.36 22.78
C VAL A 330 -55.97 -24.06 22.14
N ALA A 331 -55.04 -24.14 21.18
CA ALA A 331 -55.16 -24.49 19.73
C ALA A 331 -55.54 -23.28 18.84
N THR A 332 -54.65 -22.81 17.96
CA THR A 332 -54.39 -23.25 16.56
C THR A 332 -55.32 -22.64 15.51
N THR A 333 -54.77 -21.80 14.61
CA THR A 333 -55.05 -21.69 13.14
C THR A 333 -54.26 -20.47 12.60
N THR A 334 -53.26 -20.65 11.73
CA THR A 334 -53.32 -20.55 10.25
C THR A 334 -53.98 -19.28 9.69
N GLY A 335 -53.24 -18.50 8.89
CA GLY A 335 -53.83 -17.44 8.05
C GLY A 335 -52.78 -16.58 7.32
N SER A 336 -52.82 -16.57 5.98
CA SER A 336 -51.97 -15.71 5.13
C SER A 336 -52.43 -14.25 5.16
N ALA A 337 -51.48 -13.32 4.94
CA ALA A 337 -51.75 -12.06 4.24
C ALA A 337 -50.47 -11.56 3.55
N ALA A 338 -50.63 -10.87 2.42
CA ALA A 338 -49.55 -10.28 1.62
C ALA A 338 -49.73 -8.75 1.51
N VAL A 339 -48.83 -8.08 0.78
CA VAL A 339 -48.89 -6.64 0.41
C VAL A 339 -48.48 -5.75 1.61
N VAL A 340 -47.56 -4.77 1.49
CA VAL A 340 -47.64 -3.56 0.65
C VAL A 340 -46.29 -3.20 -0.01
N LYS A 341 -46.35 -2.90 -1.32
CA LYS A 341 -45.43 -1.99 -2.01
C LYS A 341 -46.01 -0.57 -1.92
N THR A 342 -45.18 0.43 -1.65
CA THR A 342 -45.45 1.81 -2.07
C THR A 342 -44.20 2.39 -2.73
N SER A 343 -44.36 2.79 -3.98
CA SER A 343 -43.41 3.65 -4.69
C SER A 343 -43.96 5.06 -4.72
N SER A 344 -43.10 6.07 -4.61
CA SER A 344 -43.42 7.44 -5.00
C SER A 344 -42.32 7.98 -5.91
N LYS A 345 -42.69 8.15 -7.17
CA LYS A 345 -41.94 8.85 -8.21
C LYS A 345 -42.48 10.28 -8.27
N VAL A 346 -41.61 11.28 -8.35
CA VAL A 346 -41.98 12.64 -8.80
C VAL A 346 -40.96 13.07 -9.85
N GLU A 347 -41.45 13.69 -10.91
CA GLU A 347 -40.68 14.00 -12.13
C GLU A 347 -40.15 15.44 -12.16
N SER A 348 -39.26 15.64 -13.14
CA SER A 348 -38.62 16.87 -13.58
C SER A 348 -39.46 18.15 -13.64
N SER A 349 -38.76 19.29 -13.60
CA SER A 349 -39.05 20.38 -14.54
C SER A 349 -37.75 20.99 -15.07
N THR A 350 -37.77 21.48 -16.31
CA THR A 350 -36.63 22.05 -17.05
C THR A 350 -36.95 23.43 -17.60
N ALA A 351 -36.07 24.39 -17.35
CA ALA A 351 -35.87 25.65 -18.09
C ALA A 351 -34.50 26.21 -17.65
N GLY A 352 -33.76 27.03 -18.39
CA GLY A 352 -33.99 27.69 -19.68
C GLY A 352 -33.04 28.89 -19.75
N ALA A 353 -32.25 29.03 -20.81
CA ALA A 353 -31.06 29.89 -20.85
C ALA A 353 -31.31 31.41 -20.72
N ALA A 354 -30.31 32.16 -20.23
CA ALA A 354 -30.07 33.55 -20.62
C ALA A 354 -28.58 33.97 -20.43
N THR A 355 -28.06 34.66 -21.45
CA THR A 355 -26.70 35.22 -21.52
C THR A 355 -26.67 36.68 -21.07
N THR A 356 -25.69 37.10 -20.26
CA THR A 356 -25.20 38.51 -20.25
C THR A 356 -23.76 38.62 -19.74
N THR A 357 -22.86 39.08 -20.60
CA THR A 357 -21.63 39.80 -20.20
C THR A 357 -21.96 41.29 -20.03
N PRO A 358 -21.20 42.06 -19.24
CA PRO A 358 -20.51 43.17 -19.91
C PRO A 358 -19.10 43.51 -19.38
N ALA A 359 -18.25 43.87 -20.35
CA ALA A 359 -17.27 44.98 -20.37
C ALA A 359 -16.26 45.23 -19.21
N ALA A 360 -15.07 45.66 -19.62
CA ALA A 360 -13.90 45.94 -18.76
C ALA A 360 -13.51 47.44 -18.74
N LYS A 361 -12.45 47.75 -17.95
CA LYS A 361 -11.59 48.98 -17.89
C LYS A 361 -11.89 49.99 -16.75
N PRO A 362 -10.91 50.83 -16.33
CA PRO A 362 -9.45 50.59 -16.21
C PRO A 362 -8.76 51.19 -14.95
N ASN A 363 -7.49 50.83 -14.75
CA ASN A 363 -6.37 51.56 -14.10
C ASN A 363 -6.61 52.56 -12.94
N ALA A 364 -6.08 52.21 -11.77
CA ALA A 364 -5.13 53.02 -10.98
C ALA A 364 -4.32 52.07 -10.07
N GLY A 365 -3.05 52.28 -9.72
CA GLY A 365 -2.23 53.47 -9.91
C GLY A 365 -1.70 54.06 -8.59
N ALA A 366 -1.17 53.24 -7.67
CA ALA A 366 -0.59 53.72 -6.42
C ALA A 366 0.71 52.98 -6.07
N ARG A 367 1.81 53.74 -6.06
CA ARG A 367 3.16 53.31 -5.67
C ARG A 367 3.50 54.05 -4.37
N VAL A 368 3.66 53.35 -3.26
CA VAL A 368 4.18 53.96 -2.02
C VAL A 368 5.39 53.16 -1.54
N GLN A 369 6.41 53.89 -1.09
CA GLN A 369 7.72 53.38 -0.72
C GLN A 369 7.68 52.72 0.67
N GLY A 370 8.62 51.81 0.92
CA GLY A 370 8.70 51.12 2.21
C GLY A 370 9.25 52.00 3.33
N LEU A 371 8.91 51.63 4.57
CA LEU A 371 9.70 51.96 5.76
C LEU A 371 10.18 50.65 6.39
N SER A 372 11.50 50.54 6.58
CA SER A 372 12.08 49.58 7.52
C SER A 372 11.94 50.12 8.93
N TRP A 373 11.53 49.30 9.90
CA TRP A 373 11.81 49.54 11.31
C TRP A 373 12.22 48.23 12.00
N VAL A 374 13.03 48.37 13.05
CA VAL A 374 13.82 47.28 13.63
C VAL A 374 13.32 46.96 15.04
N GLY A 375 13.24 45.66 15.37
CA GLY A 375 13.32 45.14 16.74
C GLY A 375 12.05 45.26 17.59
N GLY A 376 11.65 44.17 18.23
CA GLY A 376 10.48 44.15 19.12
C GLY A 376 10.01 42.76 19.52
N MET A 377 10.88 41.99 20.18
CA MET A 377 10.54 40.67 20.73
C MET A 377 9.60 40.82 21.92
N LEU A 378 8.38 40.27 21.84
CA LEU A 378 7.48 40.13 22.99
C LEU A 378 6.82 38.75 22.99
N LEU A 379 7.01 38.01 24.09
CA LEU A 379 6.32 36.75 24.36
C LEU A 379 4.86 37.04 24.76
N ALA A 380 3.92 36.35 24.15
CA ALA A 380 2.52 36.29 24.61
C ALA A 380 2.02 34.84 24.57
N LEU A 381 1.87 34.25 25.75
CA LEU A 381 1.13 33.00 25.94
C LEU A 381 -0.36 33.27 25.72
N GLY A 382 -0.94 32.72 24.67
CA GLY A 382 -2.38 32.76 24.39
C GLY A 382 -2.98 31.36 24.51
N ALA A 383 -3.85 31.15 25.49
CA ALA A 383 -4.44 29.85 25.76
C ALA A 383 -5.55 29.46 24.76
N VAL A 384 -5.71 28.16 24.56
CA VAL A 384 -6.75 27.54 23.72
C VAL A 384 -8.14 27.75 24.31
N VAL A 385 -9.09 28.22 23.49
CA VAL A 385 -10.52 27.92 23.60
C VAL A 385 -11.06 27.67 22.19
N TRP A 386 -11.73 26.54 21.99
CA TRP A 386 -12.49 26.22 20.78
C TRP A 386 -13.97 26.00 21.14
N HIS A 387 -14.84 26.28 20.18
CA HIS A 387 -16.23 25.82 20.09
C HIS A 387 -16.40 25.16 18.72
#